data_AF-A0A2D4GVV2-F1
#
_entry.id   AF-A0A2D4GVV2-F1
#
_cell.length_a   1.000
_cell.length_b   1.000
_cell.length_c   1.000
_cell.angle_alpha   90.00
_cell.angle_beta   90.00
_cell.angle_gamma   90.00
#
_symmetry.space_group_name_H-M   'P 1'
#
loop_
_entity.id
_entity.type
_entity.pdbx_description
1 polymer ?
#
loop_
_entity_poly.entity_id
_entity_poly.type
_entity_poly.pdbx_seq_one_letter_code
_entity_poly.pdbx_strand_id
1 'polypeptide(L)'
;AKMASEGDLGRKWDRCLADSAVKLVIIQREQTTMEKEIAGNGCRDFELSDVFYFSKKGFEAIVEDEVTQRFTSEELVSWNLLTRTNVNFHYISLRLTIVWVIGVFMRYCFLLPLRITLAAIGIMSMIVGTTLVGQLPNGQTKDWLSDLVHLTCCRILVRSLSGSIRYHNRENRPKKGGICVANHTSPIDVIILTNDGCYAMVGQAHGGLMGVIQR
;
A
#
# COMPACT_ATOMS: atom_id res chain seq x y z
N ALA A 1 -22.25 51.15 -40.48
CA ALA A 1 -21.44 51.07 -39.25
C ALA A 1 -22.33 51.40 -38.06
N LYS A 2 -22.69 50.40 -37.25
CA LYS A 2 -23.23 50.65 -35.91
C LYS A 2 -22.37 49.83 -34.97
N MET A 3 -21.35 50.52 -34.44
CA MET A 3 -20.42 50.00 -33.45
C MET A 3 -21.24 49.42 -32.30
N ALA A 4 -21.19 48.10 -32.14
CA ALA A 4 -21.61 47.46 -30.91
C ALA A 4 -20.75 48.06 -29.81
N SER A 5 -21.37 48.78 -28.87
CA SER A 5 -20.64 49.48 -27.82
C SER A 5 -19.86 48.45 -26.99
N GLU A 6 -18.65 48.81 -26.58
CA GLU A 6 -17.76 47.97 -25.75
C GLU A 6 -18.46 47.44 -24.48
N GLY A 7 -19.51 48.13 -24.01
CA GLY A 7 -20.34 47.69 -22.90
C GLY A 7 -21.21 46.46 -23.16
N ASP A 8 -21.53 46.12 -24.42
CA ASP A 8 -22.37 44.96 -24.74
C ASP A 8 -21.56 43.67 -24.90
N LEU A 9 -20.30 43.78 -25.35
CA LEU A 9 -19.33 42.69 -25.27
C LEU A 9 -18.92 42.41 -23.81
N GLY A 10 -18.64 43.44 -23.01
CA GLY A 10 -18.33 43.27 -21.58
C GLY A 10 -19.44 42.51 -20.83
N ARG A 11 -20.71 42.89 -21.02
CA ARG A 11 -21.85 42.17 -20.42
C ARG A 11 -22.07 40.74 -20.93
N LYS A 12 -21.51 40.38 -22.09
CA LYS A 12 -21.58 39.03 -22.64
C LYS A 12 -20.47 38.16 -22.06
N TRP A 13 -19.27 38.72 -21.89
CA TRP A 13 -18.15 38.07 -21.22
C TRP A 13 -18.39 37.88 -19.71
N ASP A 14 -18.97 38.87 -19.04
CA ASP A 14 -19.36 38.78 -17.62
C ASP A 14 -20.45 37.72 -17.41
N ARG A 15 -21.38 37.56 -18.36
CA ARG A 15 -22.37 36.47 -18.32
C ARG A 15 -21.75 35.10 -18.56
N CYS A 16 -20.81 34.97 -19.50
CA CYS A 16 -20.09 33.70 -19.69
C CYS A 16 -19.19 33.35 -18.50
N LEU A 17 -18.54 34.34 -17.87
CA LEU A 17 -17.73 34.14 -16.68
C LEU A 17 -18.59 33.84 -15.45
N ALA A 18 -19.75 34.48 -15.29
CA ALA A 18 -20.72 34.15 -14.26
C ALA A 18 -21.32 32.74 -14.47
N ASP A 19 -21.63 32.36 -15.71
CA ASP A 19 -22.19 31.04 -16.02
C ASP A 19 -21.13 29.93 -15.88
N SER A 20 -19.87 30.19 -16.23
CA SER A 20 -18.74 29.28 -15.96
C SER A 20 -18.34 29.24 -14.48
N ALA A 21 -18.37 30.36 -13.75
CA ALA A 21 -18.10 30.38 -12.31
C ALA A 21 -19.23 29.74 -11.50
N VAL A 22 -20.49 29.89 -11.93
CA VAL A 22 -21.63 29.15 -11.39
C VAL A 22 -21.52 27.67 -11.72
N LYS A 23 -21.06 27.29 -12.93
CA LYS A 23 -20.79 25.87 -13.27
C LYS A 23 -19.56 25.27 -12.59
N LEU A 24 -18.58 26.07 -12.17
CA LEU A 24 -17.37 25.60 -11.48
C LEU A 24 -17.54 25.57 -9.94
N VAL A 25 -18.38 26.47 -9.38
CA VAL A 25 -18.74 26.50 -7.95
C VAL A 25 -19.89 25.55 -7.65
N ILE A 26 -20.77 25.29 -8.63
CA ILE A 26 -21.62 24.11 -8.62
C ILE A 26 -20.74 22.96 -9.13
N ILE A 27 -19.82 22.50 -8.26
CA ILE A 27 -19.71 21.06 -8.07
C ILE A 27 -21.16 20.64 -7.91
N GLN A 28 -21.69 19.95 -8.91
CA GLN A 28 -23.00 19.35 -8.83
C GLN A 28 -22.91 18.46 -7.59
N ARG A 29 -23.37 18.99 -6.44
CA ARG A 29 -23.73 18.22 -5.29
C ARG A 29 -25.00 17.53 -5.74
N GLU A 30 -24.81 16.55 -6.63
CA GLU A 30 -25.79 15.53 -6.88
C GLU A 30 -26.17 15.10 -5.48
N GLN A 31 -27.42 15.35 -5.13
CA GLN A 31 -27.94 15.04 -3.81
C GLN A 31 -27.76 13.53 -3.68
N THR A 32 -26.63 13.13 -3.08
CA THR A 32 -26.20 11.74 -3.12
C THR A 32 -27.34 10.95 -2.57
N THR A 33 -27.68 9.84 -3.22
CA THR A 33 -28.80 8.97 -2.87
C THR A 33 -28.79 8.63 -1.37
N MET A 34 -27.60 8.68 -0.75
CA MET A 34 -27.34 8.63 0.69
C MET A 34 -28.09 9.67 1.54
N GLU A 35 -28.11 10.96 1.19
CA GLU A 35 -28.81 11.98 2.00
C GLU A 35 -30.33 11.76 1.96
N LYS A 36 -30.88 11.21 0.87
CA LYS A 36 -32.31 10.86 0.75
C LYS A 36 -32.67 9.58 1.51
N GLU A 37 -31.82 8.55 1.48
CA GLU A 37 -32.02 7.31 2.25
C GLU A 37 -31.87 7.54 3.77
N ILE A 38 -30.89 8.37 4.18
CA ILE A 38 -30.69 8.73 5.59
C ILE A 38 -31.82 9.64 6.11
N ALA A 39 -32.33 10.56 5.28
CA ALA A 39 -33.46 11.43 5.66
C ALA A 39 -34.83 10.73 5.66
N GLY A 40 -35.01 9.71 4.82
CA GLY A 40 -36.26 8.93 4.74
C GLY A 40 -36.43 7.94 5.89
N ASN A 41 -35.34 7.57 6.56
CA ASN A 41 -35.35 6.55 7.59
C ASN A 41 -34.88 7.11 8.94
N GLY A 42 -35.76 7.87 9.60
CA GLY A 42 -35.57 8.29 10.98
C GLY A 42 -35.29 7.09 11.91
N CYS A 43 -34.23 7.20 12.71
CA CYS A 43 -33.89 6.31 13.82
C CYS A 43 -33.87 4.80 13.48
N ARG A 44 -32.95 4.36 12.61
CA ARG A 44 -32.50 2.97 12.59
C ARG A 44 -31.11 2.87 13.21
N ASP A 45 -30.94 1.88 14.08
CA ASP A 45 -29.64 1.51 14.63
C ASP A 45 -28.72 1.05 13.50
N PHE A 46 -27.45 1.43 13.57
CA PHE A 46 -26.44 1.11 12.57
C PHE A 46 -26.21 -0.41 12.53
N GLU A 47 -26.49 -1.04 11.39
CA GLU A 47 -26.37 -2.49 11.23
C GLU A 47 -25.05 -2.83 10.50
N LEU A 48 -24.46 -3.99 10.77
CA LEU A 48 -23.20 -4.39 10.12
C LEU A 48 -23.32 -4.50 8.59
N SER A 49 -24.53 -4.67 8.05
CA SER A 49 -24.83 -4.61 6.62
C SER A 49 -24.56 -3.23 6.01
N ASP A 50 -24.72 -2.16 6.79
CA ASP A 50 -24.52 -0.79 6.32
C ASP A 50 -23.03 -0.53 6.05
N VAL A 51 -22.13 -1.16 6.81
CA VAL A 51 -20.67 -1.10 6.57
C VAL A 51 -20.33 -1.62 5.18
N PHE A 52 -20.94 -2.73 4.75
CA PHE A 52 -20.73 -3.27 3.41
C PHE A 52 -21.32 -2.36 2.33
N TYR A 53 -22.49 -1.77 2.58
CA TYR A 53 -23.11 -0.81 1.67
C TYR A 53 -22.24 0.43 1.47
N PHE A 54 -21.77 1.06 2.55
CA PHE A 54 -20.90 2.23 2.49
C PHE A 54 -19.54 1.89 1.87
N SER A 55 -18.97 0.72 2.19
CA SER A 55 -17.71 0.28 1.57
C SER A 55 -17.86 0.11 0.06
N LYS A 56 -18.93 -0.56 -0.39
CA LYS A 56 -19.24 -0.72 -1.82
C LYS A 56 -19.40 0.64 -2.50
N LYS A 57 -20.16 1.56 -1.90
CA LYS A 57 -20.38 2.91 -2.44
C LYS A 57 -19.11 3.75 -2.48
N GLY A 58 -18.24 3.62 -1.48
CA GLY A 58 -16.91 4.22 -1.48
C GLY A 58 -16.04 3.69 -2.62
N PHE A 59 -16.03 2.38 -2.87
CA PHE A 59 -15.31 1.80 -4.01
C PHE A 59 -15.87 2.26 -5.36
N GLU A 60 -17.20 2.28 -5.53
CA GLU A 60 -17.85 2.80 -6.75
C GLU A 60 -17.44 4.26 -7.01
N ALA A 61 -17.49 5.13 -5.99
CA ALA A 61 -17.09 6.53 -6.11
C ALA A 61 -15.59 6.72 -6.44
N ILE A 62 -14.71 5.86 -5.95
CA ILE A 62 -13.27 5.89 -6.30
C ILE A 62 -13.04 5.41 -7.74
N VAL A 63 -13.80 4.41 -8.20
CA VAL A 63 -13.68 3.87 -9.57
C VAL A 63 -14.21 4.85 -10.62
N GLU A 64 -15.28 5.58 -10.27
CA GLU A 64 -15.94 6.58 -11.12
C GLU A 64 -15.27 7.96 -11.04
N ASP A 65 -14.21 8.11 -10.24
CA ASP A 65 -13.48 9.36 -10.10
C ASP A 65 -12.82 9.79 -11.41
N GLU A 66 -13.11 11.02 -11.84
CA GLU A 66 -12.61 11.61 -13.09
C GLU A 66 -11.08 11.68 -13.14
N VAL A 67 -10.42 11.85 -11.99
CA VAL A 67 -8.95 11.88 -11.93
C VAL A 67 -8.38 10.49 -12.24
N THR A 68 -8.96 9.44 -11.67
CA THR A 68 -8.54 8.05 -11.90
C THR A 68 -8.80 7.61 -13.35
N GLN A 69 -9.92 8.02 -13.94
CA GLN A 69 -10.25 7.72 -15.35
C GLN A 69 -9.28 8.38 -16.36
N ARG A 70 -8.69 9.53 -16.02
CA ARG A 70 -7.67 10.20 -16.84
C ARG A 70 -6.31 9.49 -16.81
N PHE A 71 -6.10 8.57 -15.85
CA PHE A 71 -4.95 7.66 -15.81
C PHE A 71 -5.25 6.29 -16.43
N THR A 72 -6.47 6.06 -16.95
CA THR A 72 -6.80 4.84 -17.69
C THR A 72 -5.98 4.82 -18.96
N SER A 73 -5.02 3.91 -19.02
CA SER A 73 -4.10 3.77 -20.15
C SER A 73 -4.87 3.31 -21.38
N GLU A 74 -4.61 3.92 -22.54
CA GLU A 74 -5.19 3.49 -23.81
C GLU A 74 -4.81 2.03 -24.10
N GLU A 75 -5.82 1.18 -24.33
CA GLU A 75 -5.59 -0.23 -24.63
C GLU A 75 -4.92 -0.34 -26.02
N LEU A 76 -3.65 -0.75 -26.05
CA LEU A 76 -2.95 -0.99 -27.31
C LEU A 76 -3.70 -2.04 -28.13
N VAL A 77 -3.97 -1.72 -29.41
CA VAL A 77 -4.62 -2.61 -30.39
C VAL A 77 -3.86 -3.93 -30.62
N SER A 78 -2.59 -3.99 -30.19
CA SER A 78 -1.75 -5.18 -30.31
C SER A 78 -1.42 -5.77 -28.93
N TRP A 79 -1.52 -7.10 -28.85
CA TRP A 79 -1.21 -7.86 -27.64
C TRP A 79 0.28 -7.75 -27.29
N ASN A 80 0.61 -7.37 -26.06
CA ASN A 80 1.98 -7.46 -25.55
C ASN A 80 2.03 -8.28 -24.25
N LEU A 81 3.22 -8.80 -23.93
CA LEU A 81 3.45 -9.68 -22.78
C LEU A 81 3.29 -8.98 -21.40
N LEU A 82 2.99 -7.69 -21.38
CA LEU A 82 2.80 -6.81 -20.22
C LEU A 82 1.33 -6.33 -20.09
N THR A 83 0.43 -6.69 -21.01
CA THR A 83 -0.98 -6.28 -20.96
C THR A 83 -1.66 -6.93 -19.75
N ARG A 84 -2.02 -6.09 -18.77
CA ARG A 84 -2.72 -6.46 -17.54
C ARG A 84 -4.13 -6.94 -17.88
N THR A 85 -4.37 -8.24 -17.71
CA THR A 85 -5.70 -8.92 -17.68
C THR A 85 -6.82 -8.19 -18.41
N ASN A 86 -6.79 -8.21 -19.74
CA ASN A 86 -7.91 -7.77 -20.56
C ASN A 86 -8.98 -8.88 -20.57
N VAL A 87 -10.19 -8.54 -20.11
CA VAL A 87 -11.31 -9.48 -19.91
C VAL A 87 -11.97 -9.86 -21.24
N ASN A 88 -11.64 -9.17 -22.35
CA ASN A 88 -12.25 -9.30 -23.67
C ASN A 88 -11.36 -10.02 -24.71
N PHE A 89 -10.46 -10.91 -24.30
CA PHE A 89 -9.82 -11.82 -25.27
C PHE A 89 -10.73 -13.02 -25.55
N HIS A 90 -11.66 -12.82 -26.48
CA HIS A 90 -12.62 -13.82 -26.94
C HIS A 90 -11.97 -15.07 -27.60
N TYR A 91 -10.65 -15.04 -27.83
CA TYR A 91 -9.83 -16.18 -28.23
C TYR A 91 -8.44 -16.12 -27.59
N ILE A 92 -8.37 -16.34 -26.28
CA ILE A 92 -7.11 -16.78 -25.69
C ILE A 92 -6.77 -18.14 -26.33
N SER A 93 -5.66 -18.19 -27.08
CA SER A 93 -5.22 -19.44 -27.67
C SER A 93 -5.02 -20.48 -26.55
N LEU A 94 -5.58 -21.69 -26.73
CA LEU A 94 -5.57 -22.76 -25.73
C LEU A 94 -4.15 -23.06 -25.22
N ARG A 95 -3.14 -22.92 -26.09
CA ARG A 95 -1.71 -23.04 -25.76
C ARG A 95 -1.27 -22.01 -24.71
N LEU A 96 -1.71 -20.76 -24.83
CA LEU A 96 -1.37 -19.69 -23.89
C LEU A 96 -2.09 -19.86 -22.54
N THR A 97 -3.35 -20.33 -22.56
CA THR A 97 -4.08 -20.70 -21.34
C THR A 97 -3.36 -21.82 -20.59
N ILE A 98 -2.88 -22.85 -21.28
CA ILE A 98 -2.15 -23.96 -20.67
C ILE A 98 -0.88 -23.45 -19.98
N VAL A 99 -0.08 -22.62 -20.67
CA VAL A 99 1.13 -22.03 -20.08
C VAL A 99 0.79 -21.15 -18.87
N TRP A 100 -0.30 -20.38 -18.93
CA TRP A 100 -0.78 -19.58 -17.81
C TRP A 100 -1.21 -20.44 -16.62
N VAL A 101 -2.01 -21.49 -16.84
CA VAL A 101 -2.46 -22.41 -15.78
C VAL A 101 -1.27 -23.10 -15.13
N ILE A 102 -0.30 -23.57 -15.93
CA ILE A 102 0.95 -24.15 -15.40
C ILE A 102 1.72 -23.11 -14.58
N GLY A 103 1.81 -21.87 -15.04
CA GLY A 103 2.46 -20.78 -14.31
C GLY A 103 1.77 -20.46 -12.97
N VAL A 104 0.44 -20.42 -12.95
CA VAL A 104 -0.37 -20.26 -11.73
C VAL A 104 -0.13 -21.44 -10.78
N PHE A 105 -0.22 -22.67 -11.27
CA PHE A 105 0.03 -23.88 -10.49
C PHE A 105 1.43 -23.87 -9.87
N MET A 106 2.48 -23.58 -10.65
CA MET A 106 3.84 -23.50 -10.15
C MET A 106 4.02 -22.42 -9.07
N ARG A 107 3.36 -21.26 -9.23
CA ARG A 107 3.41 -20.17 -8.25
C ARG A 107 2.76 -20.54 -6.93
N TYR A 108 1.54 -21.05 -6.95
CA TYR A 108 0.77 -21.26 -5.73
C TYR A 108 1.01 -22.62 -5.07
N CYS A 109 1.37 -23.66 -5.82
CA CYS A 109 1.62 -25.00 -5.27
C CYS A 109 3.07 -25.24 -4.86
N PHE A 110 4.04 -24.47 -5.39
CA PHE A 110 5.45 -24.67 -5.05
C PHE A 110 6.14 -23.40 -4.53
N LEU A 111 6.13 -22.30 -5.29
CA LEU A 111 6.88 -21.09 -4.92
C LEU A 111 6.33 -20.42 -3.66
N LEU A 112 5.01 -20.31 -3.54
CA LEU A 112 4.36 -19.71 -2.37
C LEU A 112 4.51 -20.56 -1.10
N PRO A 113 4.22 -21.87 -1.08
CA PRO A 113 4.45 -22.69 0.13
C PRO A 113 5.92 -22.74 0.52
N LEU A 114 6.85 -22.79 -0.44
CA LEU A 114 8.28 -22.65 -0.15
C LEU A 114 8.58 -21.33 0.58
N ARG A 115 8.05 -20.20 0.12
CA ARG A 115 8.22 -18.91 0.80
C ARG A 115 7.62 -18.90 2.21
N ILE A 116 6.44 -19.48 2.39
CA ILE A 116 5.79 -19.59 3.71
C ILE A 116 6.64 -20.41 4.66
N THR A 117 7.16 -21.57 4.22
CA THR A 117 8.03 -22.41 5.06
C THR A 117 9.33 -21.69 5.44
N LEU A 118 9.96 -20.95 4.53
CA LEU A 118 11.13 -20.13 4.84
C LEU A 118 10.81 -19.01 5.84
N ALA A 119 9.66 -18.37 5.71
CA ALA A 119 9.21 -17.35 6.66
C ALA A 119 8.97 -17.96 8.05
N ALA A 120 8.30 -19.12 8.11
CA ALA A 120 8.06 -19.85 9.35
C ALA A 120 9.39 -20.25 10.02
N ILE A 121 10.36 -20.79 9.26
CA ILE A 121 11.69 -21.12 9.77
C ILE A 121 12.38 -19.87 10.31
N GLY A 122 12.34 -18.75 9.59
CA GLY A 122 12.96 -17.49 10.04
C GLY A 122 12.36 -16.94 11.33
N ILE A 123 11.03 -17.01 11.49
CA ILE A 123 10.34 -16.59 12.73
C ILE A 123 10.69 -17.55 13.87
N MET A 124 10.61 -18.87 13.63
CA MET A 124 10.91 -19.88 14.63
C MET A 124 12.37 -19.79 15.11
N SER A 125 13.32 -19.61 14.20
CA SER A 125 14.73 -19.43 14.55
C SER A 125 14.96 -18.14 15.34
N MET A 126 14.21 -17.07 15.05
CA MET A 126 14.29 -15.81 15.78
C MET A 126 13.80 -15.97 17.23
N ILE A 127 12.66 -16.65 17.42
CA ILE A 127 12.10 -16.92 18.75
C ILE A 127 13.07 -17.78 19.55
N VAL A 128 13.45 -18.95 19.01
CA VAL A 128 14.34 -19.89 19.69
C VAL A 128 15.70 -19.24 19.99
N GLY A 129 16.29 -18.56 19.01
CA GLY A 129 17.58 -17.91 19.17
C GLY A 129 17.56 -16.81 20.24
N THR A 130 16.51 -15.98 20.26
CA THR A 130 16.38 -14.91 21.26
C THR A 130 16.15 -15.48 22.66
N THR A 131 15.32 -16.54 22.78
CA THR A 131 15.12 -17.24 24.07
C THR A 131 16.41 -17.85 24.58
N LEU A 132 17.18 -18.55 23.74
CA LEU A 132 18.46 -19.16 24.13
C LEU A 132 19.49 -18.11 24.55
N VAL A 133 19.62 -17.02 23.80
CA VAL A 133 20.52 -15.91 24.14
C VAL A 133 20.09 -15.22 25.45
N GLY A 134 18.79 -15.12 25.71
CA GLY A 134 18.26 -14.54 26.94
C GLY A 134 18.57 -15.33 28.21
N GLN A 135 18.83 -16.64 28.10
CA GLN A 135 19.22 -17.49 29.23
C GLN A 135 20.72 -17.44 29.54
N LEU A 136 21.53 -16.83 28.67
CA LEU A 136 22.98 -16.77 28.86
C LEU A 136 23.40 -15.60 29.77
N PRO A 137 24.47 -15.75 30.56
CA PRO A 137 24.99 -14.69 31.41
C PRO A 137 25.51 -13.50 30.59
N ASN A 138 25.39 -12.29 31.13
CA ASN A 138 25.84 -11.07 30.48
C ASN A 138 27.37 -11.09 30.25
N GLY A 139 27.79 -11.03 28.99
CA GLY A 139 29.19 -11.00 28.60
C GLY A 139 29.35 -10.76 27.09
N GLN A 140 30.59 -10.51 26.66
CA GLN A 140 30.90 -10.19 25.25
C GLN A 140 30.50 -11.30 24.27
N THR A 141 30.55 -12.56 24.71
CA THR A 141 30.13 -13.72 23.92
C THR A 141 28.62 -13.77 23.71
N LYS A 142 27.83 -13.35 24.71
CA LYS A 142 26.37 -13.24 24.60
C LYS A 142 25.99 -12.17 23.58
N ASP A 143 26.62 -11.01 23.65
CA ASP A 143 26.33 -9.90 22.73
C ASP A 143 26.69 -10.26 21.29
N TRP A 144 27.86 -10.87 21.09
CA TRP A 144 28.26 -11.38 19.77
C TRP A 144 27.30 -12.44 19.22
N LEU A 145 26.87 -13.39 20.07
CA LEU A 145 25.92 -14.43 19.68
C LEU A 145 24.54 -13.83 19.38
N SER A 146 24.10 -12.86 20.18
CA SER A 146 22.85 -12.12 19.97
C SER A 146 22.84 -11.45 18.60
N ASP A 147 23.93 -10.73 18.28
CA ASP A 147 24.09 -10.06 16.99
C ASP A 147 24.07 -11.06 15.84
N LEU A 148 24.81 -12.17 15.96
CA LEU A 148 24.85 -13.21 14.95
C LEU A 148 23.46 -13.83 14.70
N VAL A 149 22.74 -14.16 15.76
CA VAL A 149 21.39 -14.75 15.69
C VAL A 149 20.41 -13.77 15.04
N HIS A 150 20.37 -12.51 15.50
CA HIS A 150 19.47 -11.50 14.94
C HIS A 150 19.76 -11.24 13.46
N LEU A 151 21.02 -11.03 13.09
CA LEU A 151 21.41 -10.80 11.69
C LEU A 151 21.03 -11.98 10.80
N THR A 152 21.25 -13.22 11.27
CA THR A 152 20.94 -14.42 10.51
C THR A 152 19.43 -14.58 10.33
N CYS A 153 18.64 -14.37 11.39
CA CYS A 153 17.18 -14.46 11.32
C CYS A 153 16.59 -13.38 10.41
N CYS A 154 17.01 -12.12 10.54
CA CYS A 154 16.56 -11.04 9.67
C CYS A 154 16.89 -11.30 8.19
N ARG A 155 18.08 -11.85 7.88
CA ARG A 155 18.46 -12.25 6.51
C ARG A 155 17.55 -13.32 5.92
N ILE A 156 17.13 -14.28 6.74
CA ILE A 156 16.21 -15.35 6.33
C ILE A 156 14.81 -14.75 6.08
N LEU A 157 14.33 -13.88 6.98
CA LEU A 157 13.02 -13.22 6.87
C LEU A 157 12.91 -12.32 5.63
N VAL A 158 13.95 -11.51 5.35
CA VAL A 158 13.98 -10.69 4.13
C VAL A 158 13.90 -11.57 2.88
N ARG A 159 14.66 -12.67 2.84
CA ARG A 159 14.64 -13.61 1.73
C ARG A 159 13.29 -14.31 1.58
N SER A 160 12.62 -14.68 2.67
CA SER A 160 11.28 -15.29 2.60
C SER A 160 10.23 -14.33 2.05
N LEU A 161 10.36 -13.04 2.36
CA LEU A 161 9.54 -11.97 1.78
C LEU A 161 9.92 -11.61 0.35
N SER A 162 10.95 -12.26 -0.21
CA SER A 162 11.51 -11.95 -1.53
C SER A 162 12.05 -10.54 -1.66
N GLY A 163 12.46 -9.97 -0.53
CA GLY A 163 13.20 -8.73 -0.49
C GLY A 163 14.63 -8.97 -0.97
N SER A 164 15.08 -8.15 -1.92
CA SER A 164 16.49 -8.02 -2.26
C SER A 164 16.93 -6.60 -1.92
N ILE A 165 17.68 -6.45 -0.83
CA ILE A 165 18.07 -5.14 -0.31
C ILE A 165 19.43 -4.75 -0.90
N ARG A 166 19.48 -3.60 -1.57
CA ARG A 166 20.72 -3.02 -2.09
C ARG A 166 21.03 -1.71 -1.36
N TYR A 167 22.05 -1.76 -0.51
CA TYR A 167 22.52 -0.57 0.20
C TYR A 167 23.40 0.28 -0.72
N HIS A 168 23.10 1.57 -0.75
CA HIS A 168 23.88 2.59 -1.44
C HIS A 168 24.64 3.43 -0.41
N ASN A 169 25.75 4.05 -0.82
CA ASN A 169 26.57 4.94 0.02
C ASN A 169 26.96 4.29 1.37
N ARG A 170 27.62 3.12 1.29
CA ARG A 170 27.97 2.30 2.46
C ARG A 170 28.97 3.00 3.40
N GLU A 171 29.66 4.03 2.92
CA GLU A 171 30.56 4.91 3.66
C GLU A 171 29.82 5.75 4.72
N ASN A 172 28.54 6.06 4.50
CA ASN A 172 27.73 6.87 5.41
C ASN A 172 26.99 6.04 6.47
N ARG A 173 27.35 4.76 6.63
CA ARG A 173 26.72 3.88 7.61
C ARG A 173 26.99 4.38 9.03
N PRO A 174 26.00 4.31 9.92
CA PRO A 174 26.20 4.64 11.33
C PRO A 174 27.26 3.70 11.92
N LYS A 175 28.32 4.29 12.50
CA LYS A 175 29.34 3.57 13.27
C LYS A 175 28.82 3.32 14.69
N LYS A 176 29.58 2.61 15.53
CA LYS A 176 29.22 2.38 16.94
C LYS A 176 28.88 3.72 17.61
N GLY A 177 27.64 3.86 18.10
CA GLY A 177 27.10 5.09 18.70
C GLY A 177 26.44 6.08 17.73
N GLY A 178 26.40 5.78 16.42
CA GLY A 178 25.69 6.57 15.42
C GLY A 178 24.19 6.26 15.39
N ILE A 179 23.38 7.26 15.04
CA ILE A 179 21.92 7.15 14.96
C ILE A 179 21.51 7.05 13.48
N CYS A 180 20.72 6.03 13.14
CA CYS A 180 20.02 5.98 11.85
C CYS A 180 18.57 6.43 12.03
N VAL A 181 18.15 7.37 11.20
CA VAL A 181 16.75 7.82 11.13
C VAL A 181 16.20 7.38 9.78
N ALA A 182 15.11 6.63 9.79
CA ALA A 182 14.41 6.17 8.60
C ALA A 182 12.96 6.59 8.67
N ASN A 183 12.39 6.92 7.51
CA ASN A 183 10.95 7.18 7.41
C ASN A 183 10.20 5.86 7.62
N HIS A 184 9.26 5.86 8.56
CA HIS A 184 8.51 4.68 8.96
C HIS A 184 7.31 4.47 8.04
N THR A 185 7.39 3.46 7.17
CA THR A 185 6.31 3.04 6.27
C THR A 185 5.62 1.79 6.82
N SER A 186 6.36 0.89 7.47
CA SER A 186 5.80 -0.34 8.07
C SER A 186 6.72 -1.00 9.10
N PRO A 187 6.22 -1.89 9.97
CA PRO A 187 7.05 -2.70 10.88
C PRO A 187 8.11 -3.56 10.16
N ILE A 188 7.96 -3.82 8.86
CA ILE A 188 8.93 -4.55 8.04
C ILE A 188 10.23 -3.74 7.84
N ASP A 189 10.17 -2.42 7.97
CA ASP A 189 11.32 -1.53 7.80
C ASP A 189 12.43 -1.87 8.81
N VAL A 190 12.04 -2.32 10.00
CA VAL A 190 12.93 -2.85 11.04
C VAL A 190 13.75 -4.03 10.53
N ILE A 191 13.09 -5.00 9.89
CA ILE A 191 13.73 -6.22 9.40
C ILE A 191 14.72 -5.86 8.28
N ILE A 192 14.35 -4.90 7.44
CA ILE A 192 15.18 -4.39 6.33
C ILE A 192 16.42 -3.66 6.86
N LEU A 193 16.29 -2.81 7.87
CA LEU A 193 17.41 -2.11 8.49
C LEU A 193 18.33 -3.10 9.21
N THR A 194 17.75 -4.01 10.00
CA THR A 194 18.50 -4.97 10.81
C THR A 194 19.31 -5.96 9.96
N ASN A 195 19.01 -6.09 8.68
CA ASN A 195 19.77 -6.93 7.76
C ASN A 195 21.23 -6.44 7.53
N ASP A 196 21.53 -5.16 7.79
CA ASP A 196 22.89 -4.61 7.68
C ASP A 196 23.67 -4.62 9.00
N GLY A 197 22.98 -4.50 10.12
CA GLY A 197 23.56 -4.37 11.46
C GLY A 197 22.48 -4.45 12.53
N CYS A 198 22.85 -4.79 13.76
CA CYS A 198 21.90 -4.77 14.87
C CYS A 198 21.70 -3.33 15.38
N TYR A 199 20.47 -2.85 15.30
CA TYR A 199 20.09 -1.51 15.74
C TYR A 199 19.17 -1.58 16.95
N ALA A 200 19.44 -0.76 17.96
CA ALA A 200 18.47 -0.47 18.99
C ALA A 200 17.41 0.45 18.41
N MET A 201 16.14 0.04 18.53
CA MET A 201 15.03 0.81 17.98
C MET A 201 14.37 1.65 19.05
N VAL A 202 14.12 2.91 18.71
CA VAL A 202 13.35 3.83 19.54
C VAL A 202 12.21 4.37 18.68
N GLY A 203 10.99 3.88 18.93
CA GLY A 203 9.78 4.39 18.31
C GLY A 203 9.16 5.49 19.17
N GLN A 204 8.67 6.57 18.56
CA GLN A 204 7.84 7.54 19.29
C GLN A 204 6.53 6.87 19.70
N ALA A 205 6.17 6.98 20.98
CA ALA A 205 4.87 6.55 21.47
C ALA A 205 3.78 7.40 20.81
N HIS A 206 3.00 6.77 19.94
CA HIS A 206 1.82 7.40 19.35
C HIS A 206 0.62 7.11 20.25
N GLY A 207 -0.21 8.13 20.53
CA GLY A 207 -1.47 7.97 21.25
C GLY A 207 -2.47 7.10 20.47
N GLY A 208 -3.41 6.47 21.17
CA GLY A 208 -4.42 5.56 20.59
C GLY A 208 -4.25 4.12 21.08
N LEU A 209 -4.84 3.14 20.35
CA LEU A 209 -4.82 1.72 20.71
C LEU A 209 -3.39 1.15 20.85
N MET A 210 -2.44 1.63 20.04
CA MET A 210 -1.01 1.26 20.16
C MET A 210 -0.37 1.76 21.46
N GLY A 211 -0.81 2.89 22.01
CA GLY A 211 -0.30 3.43 23.28
C GLY A 211 -0.73 2.62 24.51
N VAL A 212 -1.78 1.80 24.38
CA VAL A 212 -2.22 0.87 25.44
C VAL A 212 -1.38 -0.41 25.45
N ILE A 213 -0.94 -0.87 24.27
CA ILE A 213 -0.09 -2.08 24.12
C ILE A 213 1.37 -1.79 24.49
N GLN A 214 1.81 -0.53 24.42
CA GLN A 214 3.20 -0.13 24.68
C GLN A 214 3.53 0.04 26.19
N ARG A 215 2.60 -0.26 27.11
CA ARG A 215 2.78 -0.11 28.56
C ARG A 215 3.09 -1.42 29.26
#